data_AF-A0A2V7BJ36-F1
#
_entry.id   AF-A0A2V7BJ36-F1
#
_cell.length_a   1.000
_cell.length_b   1.000
_cell.length_c   1.000
_cell.angle_alpha   90.00
_cell.angle_beta   90.00
_cell.angle_gamma   90.00
#
_symmetry.space_group_name_H-M   'P 1'
#
loop_
_entity.id
_entity.type
_entity.pdbx_description
1 polymer ?
#
loop_
_entity_poly.entity_id
_entity_poly.type
_entity_poly.pdbx_seq_one_letter_code
_entity_poly.pdbx_strand_id
1 'polypeptide(L)'
;MERCGHLLPVSLDDALLSGGYSALADVLDRHTPDDVIKELRASGSEELSAAATEWEACRRALAAPRYFVVNGEAGAPGLLTDCHLMEGDPQRVLEGLLIAAYAAGTNQGIIYMNGTARFAFDRMARALAKAQAARLIDDRVLGSAFSFHVEIRRGPRGFVRGEEHALLASLEGRRASPRTKPPLPAESRLWGKPTVISNVETLAAIPPVFAWNSSGRAGQSWSATRIFAVSGPVNRPGIVEVESHVTLRELLFEVAAGLRDGRTLKGVLAAGPSGSMLPPESLDRSLEALATGTRGVIPIRDGD
;
A
#
# COMPACT_ATOMS: atom_id res chain seq x y z
N MET A 1 -2.10 10.26 -4.44
CA MET A 1 -3.49 9.85 -4.83
C MET A 1 -4.08 10.73 -5.93
N GLU A 2 -3.25 11.49 -6.62
CA GLU A 2 -3.58 12.51 -7.61
C GLU A 2 -4.40 12.01 -8.82
N ARG A 3 -4.40 10.70 -9.11
CA ARG A 3 -5.18 10.10 -10.20
C ARG A 3 -6.54 9.54 -9.76
N CYS A 4 -6.72 9.29 -8.47
CA CYS A 4 -7.94 8.69 -7.93
C CYS A 4 -9.13 9.64 -8.12
N GLY A 5 -10.17 9.18 -8.82
CA GLY A 5 -11.37 9.99 -9.10
C GLY A 5 -11.24 10.93 -10.31
N HIS A 6 -10.04 11.07 -10.88
CA HIS A 6 -9.80 11.85 -12.10
C HIS A 6 -9.70 10.97 -13.35
N LEU A 7 -9.27 9.71 -13.19
CA LEU A 7 -9.15 8.74 -14.28
C LEU A 7 -10.25 7.69 -14.22
N LEU A 8 -10.53 7.04 -15.36
CA LEU A 8 -11.27 5.80 -15.37
C LEU A 8 -10.40 4.70 -14.76
N PRO A 9 -10.71 4.12 -13.59
CA PRO A 9 -9.74 3.34 -12.82
C PRO A 9 -9.17 2.11 -13.55
N VAL A 10 -9.96 1.51 -14.43
CA VAL A 10 -9.54 0.33 -15.20
C VAL A 10 -8.99 0.68 -16.58
N SER A 11 -8.88 1.95 -16.95
CA SER A 11 -8.36 2.36 -18.26
C SER A 11 -6.83 2.33 -18.23
N LEU A 12 -6.23 1.47 -19.07
CA LEU A 12 -4.77 1.47 -19.23
C LEU A 12 -4.33 2.73 -19.98
N ASP A 13 -5.10 3.16 -20.98
CA ASP A 13 -4.80 4.35 -21.78
C ASP A 13 -4.80 5.62 -20.91
N ASP A 14 -5.79 5.81 -20.03
CA ASP A 14 -5.82 6.94 -19.10
C ASP A 14 -4.60 6.93 -18.17
N ALA A 15 -4.23 5.74 -17.68
CA ALA A 15 -3.06 5.59 -16.83
C ALA A 15 -1.78 5.99 -17.59
N LEU A 16 -1.58 5.49 -18.81
CA LEU A 16 -0.42 5.82 -19.66
C LEU A 16 -0.36 7.31 -20.01
N LEU A 17 -1.49 7.91 -20.42
CA LEU A 17 -1.60 9.34 -20.72
C LEU A 17 -1.31 10.21 -19.50
N SER A 18 -1.55 9.68 -18.30
CA SER A 18 -1.26 10.36 -17.02
C SER A 18 0.12 9.97 -16.44
N GLY A 19 1.02 9.44 -17.27
CA GLY A 19 2.39 9.09 -16.87
C GLY A 19 2.55 7.76 -16.13
N GLY A 20 1.51 6.93 -16.06
CA GLY A 20 1.63 5.56 -15.56
C GLY A 20 2.63 4.72 -16.36
N TYR A 21 3.33 3.84 -15.66
CA TYR A 21 4.44 3.02 -16.17
C TYR A 21 5.71 3.77 -16.59
N SER A 22 5.75 5.11 -16.49
CA SER A 22 6.96 5.88 -16.78
C SER A 22 8.07 5.63 -15.77
N ALA A 23 7.72 5.46 -14.49
CA ALA A 23 8.67 5.15 -13.44
C ALA A 23 9.25 3.74 -13.63
N LEU A 24 8.41 2.78 -14.01
CA LEU A 24 8.88 1.44 -14.35
C LEU A 24 9.87 1.46 -15.52
N ALA A 25 9.56 2.22 -16.58
CA ALA A 25 10.44 2.34 -17.73
C ALA A 25 11.81 2.94 -17.35
N ASP A 26 11.83 4.03 -16.57
CA ASP A 26 13.08 4.65 -16.09
C ASP A 26 13.88 3.71 -15.17
N VAL A 27 13.20 2.99 -14.26
CA VAL A 27 13.84 2.00 -13.39
C VAL A 27 14.49 0.89 -14.21
N LEU A 28 13.78 0.29 -15.16
CA LEU A 28 14.32 -0.82 -15.95
C LEU A 28 15.42 -0.39 -16.94
N ASP A 29 15.42 0.86 -17.40
CA ASP A 29 16.42 1.42 -18.31
C ASP A 29 17.71 1.83 -17.58
N ARG A 30 17.59 2.42 -16.38
CA ARG A 30 18.68 3.19 -15.76
C ARG A 30 19.11 2.75 -14.38
N HIS A 31 18.33 1.90 -13.73
CA HIS A 31 18.56 1.52 -12.34
C HIS A 31 18.84 0.04 -12.22
N THR A 32 19.92 -0.31 -11.53
CA THR A 32 20.07 -1.67 -10.99
C THR A 32 19.08 -1.86 -9.83
N PRO A 33 18.75 -3.10 -9.45
CA PRO A 33 17.87 -3.29 -8.31
C PRO A 33 18.53 -2.84 -6.97
N ASP A 34 19.85 -2.66 -6.90
CA ASP A 34 20.52 -1.97 -5.79
C ASP A 34 20.27 -0.46 -5.78
N ASP A 35 20.26 0.18 -6.95
CA ASP A 35 19.95 1.61 -7.08
C ASP A 35 18.53 1.91 -6.64
N VAL A 36 17.56 1.05 -7.00
CA VAL A 36 16.16 1.17 -6.57
C VAL A 36 16.06 1.14 -5.04
N ILE A 37 16.73 0.18 -4.39
CA ILE A 37 16.74 0.05 -2.93
C ILE A 37 17.36 1.29 -2.27
N LYS A 38 18.45 1.81 -2.84
CA LYS A 38 19.12 3.01 -2.35
C LYS A 38 18.22 4.24 -2.47
N GLU A 39 17.54 4.43 -3.60
CA GLU A 39 16.64 5.58 -3.80
C GLU A 39 15.46 5.54 -2.84
N LEU A 40 14.86 4.35 -2.64
CA LEU A 40 13.75 4.19 -1.69
C LEU A 40 14.16 4.50 -0.25
N ARG A 41 15.37 4.11 0.16
CA ARG A 41 15.94 4.49 1.47
C ARG A 41 16.19 5.99 1.58
N ALA A 42 16.57 6.64 0.49
CA ALA A 42 16.81 8.06 0.43
C ALA A 42 15.53 8.91 0.31
N SER A 43 14.36 8.29 0.06
CA SER A 43 13.06 8.97 -0.08
C SER A 43 12.58 9.68 1.20
N GLY A 44 13.19 9.35 2.35
CA GLY A 44 12.79 9.79 3.68
C GLY A 44 11.60 9.02 4.26
N SER A 45 10.95 8.14 3.50
CA SER A 45 9.83 7.34 4.00
C SER A 45 10.34 6.14 4.78
N GLU A 46 10.03 6.08 6.08
CA GLU A 46 10.40 4.96 6.93
C GLU A 46 9.84 3.63 6.42
N GLU A 47 8.64 3.64 5.85
CA GLU A 47 7.97 2.44 5.33
C GLU A 47 8.62 1.94 4.05
N LEU A 48 8.99 2.84 3.14
CA LEU A 48 9.71 2.47 1.92
C LEU A 48 11.12 1.99 2.27
N SER A 49 11.78 2.61 3.26
CA SER A 49 13.10 2.19 3.75
C SER A 49 13.06 0.80 4.40
N ALA A 50 12.06 0.53 5.22
CA ALA A 50 11.82 -0.79 5.83
C ALA A 50 11.54 -1.85 4.75
N ALA A 51 10.63 -1.57 3.82
CA ALA A 51 10.32 -2.46 2.72
C ALA A 51 11.56 -2.75 1.84
N ALA A 52 12.33 -1.73 1.49
CA ALA A 52 13.57 -1.89 0.71
C ALA A 52 14.59 -2.80 1.41
N THR A 53 14.62 -2.77 2.75
CA THR A 53 15.48 -3.66 3.55
C THR A 53 15.01 -5.10 3.52
N GLU A 54 13.71 -5.36 3.60
CA GLU A 54 13.16 -6.72 3.42
C GLU A 54 13.39 -7.25 2.00
N TRP A 55 13.25 -6.39 0.99
CA TRP A 55 13.48 -6.75 -0.41
C TRP A 55 14.94 -7.10 -0.68
N GLU A 56 15.86 -6.33 -0.10
CA GLU A 56 17.29 -6.65 -0.15
C GLU A 56 17.58 -8.02 0.46
N ALA A 57 17.02 -8.31 1.64
CA ALA A 57 17.18 -9.59 2.32
C ALA A 57 16.64 -10.76 1.47
N CYS A 58 15.46 -10.61 0.88
CA CYS A 58 14.89 -11.62 -0.02
C CYS A 58 15.76 -11.83 -1.27
N ARG A 59 16.27 -10.76 -1.88
CA ARG A 59 17.12 -10.87 -3.08
C ARG A 59 18.43 -11.60 -2.81
N ARG A 60 18.95 -11.49 -1.58
CA ARG A 60 20.18 -12.19 -1.15
C ARG A 60 19.94 -13.68 -0.84
N ALA A 61 18.71 -14.12 -0.65
CA ALA A 61 18.41 -15.52 -0.36
C ALA A 61 18.77 -16.44 -1.54
N LEU A 62 19.49 -17.54 -1.27
CA LEU A 62 19.97 -18.46 -2.31
C LEU A 62 18.87 -19.33 -2.93
N ALA A 63 17.74 -19.49 -2.23
CA ALA A 63 16.66 -20.37 -2.66
C ALA A 63 15.77 -19.73 -3.75
N ALA A 64 15.35 -20.56 -4.69
CA ALA A 64 14.36 -20.23 -5.72
C ALA A 64 13.19 -21.27 -5.70
N PRO A 65 12.01 -20.92 -6.25
CA PRO A 65 11.59 -19.57 -6.66
C PRO A 65 11.45 -18.61 -5.47
N ARG A 66 11.41 -17.30 -5.74
CA ARG A 66 11.15 -16.25 -4.74
C ARG A 66 9.81 -15.58 -5.03
N TYR A 67 9.00 -15.37 -4.01
CA TYR A 67 7.64 -14.85 -4.14
C TYR A 67 7.52 -13.41 -3.66
N PHE A 68 6.68 -12.64 -4.35
CA PHE A 68 6.21 -11.34 -3.90
C PHE A 68 4.73 -11.45 -3.54
N VAL A 69 4.37 -11.14 -2.30
CA VAL A 69 2.98 -11.17 -1.85
C VAL A 69 2.52 -9.76 -1.58
N VAL A 70 1.46 -9.32 -2.26
CA VAL A 70 0.80 -8.06 -1.96
C VAL A 70 -0.30 -8.30 -0.95
N ASN A 71 -0.20 -7.63 0.20
CA ASN A 71 -1.24 -7.63 1.21
C ASN A 71 -2.30 -6.58 0.87
N GLY A 72 -3.35 -7.00 0.16
CA GLY A 72 -4.54 -6.21 -0.17
C GLY A 72 -5.71 -6.45 0.79
N GLU A 73 -5.41 -6.73 2.06
CA GLU A 73 -6.42 -6.99 3.08
C GLU A 73 -6.95 -5.67 3.68
N ALA A 74 -8.03 -5.14 3.08
CA ALA A 74 -8.60 -3.82 3.42
C ALA A 74 -9.92 -3.91 4.22
N GLY A 75 -10.00 -4.81 5.20
CA GLY A 75 -11.28 -5.18 5.83
C GLY A 75 -11.66 -4.47 7.13
N ALA A 76 -10.75 -3.72 7.76
CA ALA A 76 -11.01 -3.14 9.08
C ALA A 76 -11.80 -1.82 8.98
N PRO A 77 -12.86 -1.63 9.80
CA PRO A 77 -13.56 -0.35 9.90
C PRO A 77 -12.59 0.84 10.00
N GLY A 78 -12.79 1.86 9.16
CA GLY A 78 -11.95 3.06 9.15
C GLY A 78 -10.54 2.89 8.57
N LEU A 79 -10.18 1.73 8.01
CA LEU A 79 -8.90 1.46 7.35
C LEU A 79 -9.11 1.09 5.88
N LEU A 80 -9.56 2.08 5.12
CA LEU A 80 -10.04 1.89 3.75
C LEU A 80 -9.04 2.37 2.68
N THR A 81 -7.84 2.81 3.06
CA THR A 81 -6.84 3.40 2.17
C THR A 81 -6.44 2.44 1.05
N ASP A 82 -6.06 1.21 1.39
CA ASP A 82 -5.67 0.18 0.41
C ASP A 82 -6.84 -0.16 -0.54
N CYS A 83 -8.07 -0.22 -0.02
CA CYS A 83 -9.26 -0.45 -0.85
C CYS A 83 -9.44 0.67 -1.87
N HIS A 84 -9.28 1.92 -1.45
CA HIS A 84 -9.44 3.08 -2.33
C HIS A 84 -8.31 3.18 -3.36
N LEU A 85 -7.08 2.75 -3.05
CA LEU A 85 -6.01 2.69 -4.03
C LEU A 85 -6.29 1.62 -5.10
N MET A 86 -6.67 0.41 -4.68
CA MET A 86 -7.03 -0.68 -5.61
C MET A 86 -8.28 -0.35 -6.44
N GLU A 87 -9.21 0.43 -5.89
CA GLU A 87 -10.41 0.83 -6.61
C GLU A 87 -10.18 2.05 -7.50
N GLY A 88 -9.41 3.04 -7.04
CA GLY A 88 -9.25 4.33 -7.70
C GLY A 88 -8.13 4.36 -8.74
N ASP A 89 -7.02 3.67 -8.48
CA ASP A 89 -5.84 3.64 -9.35
C ASP A 89 -5.09 2.29 -9.26
N PRO A 90 -5.72 1.19 -9.72
CA PRO A 90 -5.10 -0.13 -9.69
C PRO A 90 -3.83 -0.22 -10.54
N GLN A 91 -3.70 0.59 -11.61
CA GLN A 91 -2.50 0.58 -12.46
C GLN A 91 -1.26 1.10 -11.70
N ARG A 92 -1.42 2.08 -10.81
CA ARG A 92 -0.33 2.52 -9.91
C ARG A 92 0.17 1.41 -9.00
N VAL A 93 -0.76 0.62 -8.44
CA VAL A 93 -0.43 -0.50 -7.55
C VAL A 93 0.36 -1.55 -8.33
N LEU A 94 -0.05 -1.85 -9.56
CA LEU A 94 0.64 -2.78 -10.44
C LEU A 94 2.03 -2.28 -10.89
N GLU A 95 2.16 -0.99 -11.22
CA GLU A 95 3.45 -0.36 -11.53
C GLU A 95 4.41 -0.44 -10.34
N GLY A 96 3.94 -0.08 -9.15
CA GLY A 96 4.72 -0.20 -7.92
C GLY A 96 5.12 -1.64 -7.60
N LEU A 97 4.22 -2.60 -7.83
CA LEU A 97 4.52 -4.03 -7.69
C LEU A 97 5.65 -4.47 -8.61
N LEU A 98 5.66 -4.03 -9.87
CA LEU A 98 6.71 -4.40 -10.82
C LEU A 98 8.07 -3.85 -10.40
N ILE A 99 8.13 -2.58 -9.97
CA ILE A 99 9.37 -1.97 -9.47
C ILE A 99 9.86 -2.70 -8.21
N ALA A 100 8.95 -3.00 -7.27
CA ALA A 100 9.28 -3.72 -6.05
C ALA A 100 9.76 -5.16 -6.33
N ALA A 101 9.11 -5.87 -7.25
CA ALA A 101 9.49 -7.22 -7.64
C ALA A 101 10.86 -7.25 -8.33
N TYR A 102 11.15 -6.27 -9.20
CA TYR A 102 12.47 -6.07 -9.78
C TYR A 102 13.54 -5.85 -8.69
N ALA A 103 13.28 -4.94 -7.75
CA ALA A 103 14.18 -4.64 -6.63
C ALA A 103 14.44 -5.86 -5.73
N ALA A 104 13.39 -6.63 -5.42
CA ALA A 104 13.44 -7.83 -4.59
C ALA A 104 14.00 -9.07 -5.32
N GLY A 105 14.14 -9.01 -6.65
CA GLY A 105 14.54 -10.14 -7.47
C GLY A 105 13.56 -11.31 -7.39
N THR A 106 12.25 -11.02 -7.40
CA THR A 106 11.17 -12.01 -7.47
C THR A 106 10.61 -12.07 -8.89
N ASN A 107 10.12 -13.25 -9.30
CA ASN A 107 9.52 -13.46 -10.62
C ASN A 107 8.08 -13.99 -10.54
N GLN A 108 7.58 -14.25 -9.33
CA GLN A 108 6.24 -14.76 -9.06
C GLN A 108 5.58 -13.90 -8.00
N GLY A 109 4.38 -13.40 -8.30
CA GLY A 109 3.60 -12.50 -7.48
C GLY A 109 2.25 -13.09 -7.11
N ILE A 110 1.76 -12.77 -5.91
CA ILE A 110 0.38 -13.05 -5.51
C ILE A 110 -0.20 -11.79 -4.88
N ILE A 111 -1.26 -11.24 -5.49
CA ILE A 111 -2.05 -10.16 -4.88
C ILE A 111 -3.14 -10.81 -4.05
N TYR A 112 -2.97 -10.80 -2.73
CA TYR A 112 -3.93 -11.38 -1.79
C TYR A 112 -4.95 -10.33 -1.36
N MET A 113 -6.21 -10.51 -1.77
CA MET A 113 -7.27 -9.52 -1.55
C MET A 113 -8.32 -10.02 -0.56
N ASN A 114 -8.86 -9.10 0.25
CA ASN A 114 -9.94 -9.43 1.17
C ASN A 114 -11.17 -9.97 0.42
N GLY A 115 -11.74 -11.08 0.94
CA GLY A 115 -12.95 -11.71 0.39
C GLY A 115 -14.19 -10.82 0.32
N THR A 116 -14.28 -9.73 1.08
CA THR A 116 -15.42 -8.80 1.06
C THR A 116 -15.25 -7.62 0.11
N ALA A 117 -14.03 -7.30 -0.32
CA ALA A 117 -13.71 -6.14 -1.16
C ALA A 117 -14.00 -6.39 -2.65
N ARG A 118 -15.28 -6.59 -3.00
CA ARG A 118 -15.71 -6.98 -4.35
C ARG A 118 -15.27 -5.98 -5.43
N PHE A 119 -15.47 -4.68 -5.20
CA PHE A 119 -15.14 -3.66 -6.20
C PHE A 119 -13.63 -3.54 -6.44
N ALA A 120 -12.84 -3.53 -5.36
CA ALA A 120 -11.38 -3.59 -5.46
C ALA A 120 -10.93 -4.82 -6.28
N PHE A 121 -11.48 -6.01 -5.99
CA PHE A 121 -11.15 -7.23 -6.70
C PHE A 121 -11.47 -7.12 -8.20
N ASP A 122 -12.68 -6.69 -8.55
CA ASP A 122 -13.12 -6.58 -9.94
C ASP A 122 -12.26 -5.59 -10.73
N ARG A 123 -11.87 -4.46 -10.11
CA ARG A 123 -11.05 -3.44 -10.76
C ARG A 123 -9.59 -3.88 -10.89
N MET A 124 -8.99 -4.45 -9.85
CA MET A 124 -7.63 -5.01 -9.90
C MET A 124 -7.53 -6.13 -10.93
N ALA A 125 -8.49 -7.05 -10.98
CA ALA A 125 -8.50 -8.14 -11.95
C ALA A 125 -8.55 -7.62 -13.40
N ARG A 126 -9.38 -6.61 -13.67
CA ARG A 126 -9.46 -5.98 -14.99
C ARG A 126 -8.20 -5.20 -15.35
N ALA A 127 -7.62 -4.47 -14.39
CA ALA A 127 -6.37 -3.75 -14.59
C ALA A 127 -5.21 -4.70 -14.89
N LEU A 128 -5.10 -5.79 -14.12
CA LEU A 128 -4.10 -6.84 -14.34
C LEU A 128 -4.26 -7.47 -15.72
N ALA A 129 -5.48 -7.87 -16.11
CA ALA A 129 -5.73 -8.44 -17.42
C ALA A 129 -5.32 -7.50 -18.56
N LYS A 130 -5.57 -6.18 -18.41
CA LYS A 130 -5.13 -5.18 -19.39
C LYS A 130 -3.60 -5.02 -19.43
N ALA A 131 -2.95 -4.97 -18.28
CA ALA A 131 -1.49 -4.88 -18.21
C ALA A 131 -0.82 -6.12 -18.81
N GLN A 132 -1.37 -7.32 -18.59
CA GLN A 132 -0.93 -8.57 -19.21
C GLN A 132 -1.16 -8.56 -20.74
N ALA A 133 -2.34 -8.14 -21.20
CA ALA A 133 -2.63 -8.02 -22.63
C ALA A 133 -1.69 -7.04 -23.35
N ALA A 134 -1.26 -5.98 -22.65
CA ALA A 134 -0.27 -5.02 -23.12
C ALA A 134 1.19 -5.45 -22.90
N ARG A 135 1.43 -6.66 -22.36
CA ARG A 135 2.77 -7.21 -22.07
C ARG A 135 3.59 -6.34 -21.10
N LEU A 136 2.91 -5.56 -20.26
CA LEU A 136 3.52 -4.81 -19.14
C LEU A 136 3.77 -5.70 -17.92
N ILE A 137 3.07 -6.83 -17.83
CA ILE A 137 3.25 -7.86 -16.80
C ILE A 137 3.28 -9.20 -17.52
N ASP A 138 4.48 -9.68 -17.85
CA ASP A 138 4.71 -10.96 -18.48
C ASP A 138 6.21 -11.25 -18.51
N ASP A 139 6.62 -12.18 -19.38
CA ASP A 139 8.00 -12.31 -19.80
C ASP A 139 8.54 -11.04 -20.45
N ARG A 140 9.78 -10.68 -20.07
CA ARG A 140 10.55 -9.59 -20.69
C ARG A 140 9.79 -8.27 -20.69
N VAL A 141 9.35 -7.84 -19.49
CA VAL A 141 8.62 -6.59 -19.25
C VAL A 141 9.34 -5.42 -19.93
N LEU A 142 8.61 -4.68 -20.77
CA LEU A 142 9.13 -3.57 -21.58
C LEU A 142 10.36 -3.93 -22.45
N GLY A 143 10.50 -5.20 -22.85
CA GLY A 143 11.63 -5.70 -23.64
C GLY A 143 12.90 -6.01 -22.85
N SER A 144 12.89 -5.75 -21.53
CA SER A 144 14.01 -5.98 -20.62
C SER A 144 14.29 -7.47 -20.36
N ALA A 145 15.29 -7.76 -19.52
CA ALA A 145 15.55 -9.11 -19.02
C ALA A 145 14.65 -9.51 -17.83
N PHE A 146 13.87 -8.57 -17.29
CA PHE A 146 13.00 -8.82 -16.15
C PHE A 146 11.68 -9.47 -16.63
N SER A 147 11.32 -10.59 -16.01
CA SER A 147 10.04 -11.27 -16.19
C SER A 147 9.32 -11.35 -14.86
N PHE A 148 8.01 -11.10 -14.86
CA PHE A 148 7.20 -11.19 -13.66
C PHE A 148 5.79 -11.68 -13.97
N HIS A 149 5.36 -12.73 -13.29
CA HIS A 149 4.00 -13.24 -13.37
C HIS A 149 3.30 -13.02 -12.04
N VAL A 150 2.04 -12.59 -12.09
CA VAL A 150 1.24 -12.34 -10.89
C VAL A 150 -0.17 -12.86 -11.08
N GLU A 151 -0.71 -13.44 -10.02
CA GLU A 151 -2.11 -13.80 -9.91
C GLU A 151 -2.79 -13.06 -8.76
N ILE A 152 -4.12 -12.95 -8.83
CA ILE A 152 -4.92 -12.39 -7.74
C ILE A 152 -5.59 -13.56 -7.02
N ARG A 153 -5.38 -13.64 -5.71
CA ARG A 153 -6.06 -14.60 -4.85
C ARG A 153 -7.01 -13.89 -3.89
N ARG A 154 -8.24 -14.38 -3.84
CA ARG A 154 -9.26 -13.88 -2.93
C ARG A 154 -9.24 -14.67 -1.63
N GLY A 155 -9.03 -13.99 -0.51
CA GLY A 155 -9.09 -14.56 0.83
C GLY A 155 -10.52 -14.86 1.29
N PRO A 156 -10.67 -15.61 2.40
CA PRO A 156 -11.97 -15.86 3.01
C PRO A 156 -12.56 -14.57 3.62
N ARG A 157 -13.90 -14.56 3.82
CA ARG A 157 -14.58 -13.47 4.54
C ARG A 157 -14.24 -13.56 6.03
N GLY A 158 -14.01 -12.42 6.70
CA GLY A 158 -13.77 -12.38 8.15
C GLY A 158 -12.35 -12.72 8.58
N PHE A 159 -11.37 -12.54 7.70
CA PHE A 159 -9.95 -12.71 8.00
C PHE A 159 -9.50 -11.71 9.09
N VAL A 160 -8.73 -12.19 10.07
CA VAL A 160 -8.14 -11.36 11.14
C VAL A 160 -6.91 -10.66 10.60
N ARG A 161 -6.91 -9.33 10.68
CA ARG A 161 -6.00 -8.41 10.01
C ARG A 161 -4.52 -8.66 10.33
N GLY A 162 -3.68 -8.38 9.32
CA GLY A 162 -2.33 -7.82 9.52
C GLY A 162 -1.27 -8.75 10.10
N GLU A 163 -1.59 -10.02 10.28
CA GLU A 163 -0.63 -11.00 10.76
C GLU A 163 -0.09 -11.80 9.56
N GLU A 164 1.18 -11.56 9.23
CA GLU A 164 1.85 -12.16 8.07
C GLU A 164 1.69 -13.68 8.03
N HIS A 165 1.74 -14.38 9.18
CA HIS A 165 1.60 -15.83 9.20
C HIS A 165 0.18 -16.29 8.85
N ALA A 166 -0.86 -15.58 9.30
CA ALA A 166 -2.24 -15.88 8.94
C ALA A 166 -2.47 -15.74 7.44
N LEU A 167 -1.86 -14.72 6.81
CA LEU A 167 -1.95 -14.48 5.37
C LEU A 167 -1.26 -15.63 4.62
N LEU A 168 -0.01 -15.94 4.98
CA LEU A 168 0.75 -17.03 4.38
C LEU A 168 0.05 -18.38 4.57
N ALA A 169 -0.47 -18.66 5.77
CA ALA A 169 -1.23 -19.88 6.04
C ALA A 169 -2.45 -20.00 5.12
N SER A 170 -3.18 -18.89 4.91
CA SER A 170 -4.32 -18.88 3.99
C SER A 170 -3.91 -19.14 2.55
N LEU A 171 -2.80 -18.55 2.09
CA LEU A 171 -2.26 -18.81 0.74
C LEU A 171 -1.86 -20.27 0.53
N GLU A 172 -1.42 -20.94 1.60
CA GLU A 172 -1.08 -22.35 1.62
C GLU A 172 -2.29 -23.29 1.80
N GLY A 173 -3.52 -22.75 1.85
CA GLY A 173 -4.75 -23.53 2.07
C GLY A 173 -4.89 -24.06 3.49
N ARG A 174 -4.08 -23.56 4.43
CA ARG A 174 -4.17 -23.88 5.86
C ARG A 174 -5.11 -22.90 6.55
N ARG A 175 -5.57 -23.28 7.76
CA ARG A 175 -6.37 -22.39 8.59
C ARG A 175 -5.59 -21.10 8.89
N ALA A 176 -6.18 -19.96 8.54
CA ALA A 176 -5.66 -18.65 8.91
C ALA A 176 -5.84 -18.44 10.43
N SER A 177 -4.77 -18.65 11.19
CA SER A 177 -4.76 -18.41 12.63
C SER A 177 -3.52 -17.60 12.98
N PRO A 178 -3.66 -16.47 13.68
CA PRO A 178 -2.54 -15.69 14.18
C PRO A 178 -1.59 -16.56 14.99
N ARG A 179 -0.28 -16.32 14.89
CA ARG A 179 0.72 -16.97 15.73
C ARG A 179 1.46 -15.94 16.57
N THR A 180 1.75 -16.27 17.82
CA THR A 180 2.61 -15.49 18.73
C THR A 180 4.10 -15.64 18.44
N LYS A 181 4.47 -16.18 17.27
CA LYS A 181 5.87 -16.42 16.92
C LYS A 181 6.51 -15.14 16.37
N PRO A 182 7.83 -14.95 16.56
CA PRO A 182 8.58 -13.90 15.86
C PRO A 182 8.31 -13.98 14.35
N PRO A 183 8.36 -12.84 13.62
CA PRO A 183 8.15 -12.83 12.18
C PRO A 183 9.09 -13.84 11.49
N LEU A 184 8.57 -14.56 10.51
CA LEU A 184 9.36 -15.52 9.76
C LEU A 184 10.48 -14.78 9.00
N PRO A 185 11.71 -15.31 9.01
CA PRO A 185 12.77 -14.76 8.18
C PRO A 185 12.31 -14.80 6.72
N ALA A 186 12.64 -13.75 5.96
CA ALA A 186 12.22 -13.62 4.57
C ALA A 186 12.58 -14.85 3.73
N GLU A 187 13.64 -15.59 4.10
CA GLU A 187 14.15 -16.77 3.39
C GLU A 187 13.26 -18.02 3.50
N SER A 188 12.34 -18.11 4.47
CA SER A 188 11.51 -19.29 4.71
C SER A 188 10.08 -18.91 5.10
N ARG A 189 9.31 -18.47 4.11
CA ARG A 189 7.92 -18.01 4.24
C ARG A 189 6.98 -18.88 3.40
N LEU A 190 6.39 -18.34 2.32
CA LEU A 190 5.39 -19.03 1.52
C LEU A 190 5.97 -20.33 0.95
N TRP A 191 5.37 -21.47 1.30
CA TRP A 191 5.84 -22.80 0.91
C TRP A 191 7.32 -23.08 1.25
N GLY A 192 7.83 -22.46 2.31
CA GLY A 192 9.23 -22.56 2.73
C GLY A 192 10.21 -21.91 1.74
N LYS A 193 9.75 -20.96 0.93
CA LYS A 193 10.56 -20.22 -0.05
C LYS A 193 10.75 -18.75 0.36
N PRO A 194 11.78 -18.08 -0.17
CA PRO A 194 11.96 -16.67 0.09
C PRO A 194 10.75 -15.87 -0.38
N THR A 195 10.18 -15.06 0.51
CA THR A 195 8.97 -14.29 0.22
C THR A 195 9.07 -12.92 0.85
N VAL A 196 8.68 -11.89 0.10
CA VAL A 196 8.43 -10.55 0.64
C VAL A 196 6.94 -10.29 0.68
N ILE A 197 6.50 -9.54 1.68
CA ILE A 197 5.11 -9.12 1.81
C ILE A 197 5.12 -7.59 1.82
N SER A 198 4.27 -6.95 1.03
CA SER A 198 4.14 -5.49 1.06
C SER A 198 2.69 -5.07 0.94
N ASN A 199 2.32 -4.00 1.65
CA ASN A 199 0.97 -3.45 1.61
C ASN A 199 0.74 -2.69 0.30
N VAL A 200 -0.53 -2.56 -0.10
CA VAL A 200 -0.92 -1.84 -1.32
C VAL A 200 -0.43 -0.39 -1.29
N GLU A 201 -0.60 0.32 -0.18
CA GLU A 201 -0.12 1.70 -0.04
C GLU A 201 1.38 1.86 -0.25
N THR A 202 2.18 0.91 0.27
CA THR A 202 3.64 0.89 0.09
C THR A 202 3.97 0.83 -1.39
N LEU A 203 3.31 -0.06 -2.14
CA LEU A 203 3.54 -0.19 -3.58
C LEU A 203 3.09 1.05 -4.33
N ALA A 204 1.92 1.60 -3.99
CA ALA A 204 1.41 2.81 -4.63
C ALA A 204 2.28 4.05 -4.36
N ALA A 205 3.09 4.05 -3.30
CA ALA A 205 4.03 5.13 -3.00
C ALA A 205 5.33 5.06 -3.83
N ILE A 206 5.61 3.94 -4.51
CA ILE A 206 6.88 3.75 -5.24
C ILE A 206 6.96 4.55 -6.55
N PRO A 207 6.00 4.46 -7.50
CA PRO A 207 6.16 5.10 -8.81
C PRO A 207 6.55 6.58 -8.73
N PRO A 208 5.95 7.38 -7.83
CA PRO A 208 6.29 8.79 -7.76
C PRO A 208 7.69 9.12 -7.22
N VAL A 209 8.33 8.22 -6.47
CA VAL A 209 9.74 8.37 -6.05
C VAL A 209 10.65 8.41 -7.27
N PHE A 210 10.29 7.65 -8.31
CA PHE A 210 11.04 7.54 -9.56
C PHE A 210 10.43 8.36 -10.71
N ALA A 211 9.28 9.01 -10.48
CA ALA A 211 8.63 9.79 -11.51
C ALA A 211 9.48 11.00 -11.88
N TRP A 212 9.83 11.09 -13.16
CA TRP A 212 10.40 12.30 -13.76
C TRP A 212 9.31 13.36 -13.81
N ASN A 213 9.26 14.27 -12.84
CA ASN A 213 8.55 15.53 -13.08
C ASN A 213 9.41 16.44 -13.96
N SER A 214 8.76 17.43 -14.59
CA SER A 214 9.35 18.41 -15.53
C SER A 214 10.55 19.22 -14.97
N SER A 215 10.92 19.01 -13.71
CA SER A 215 12.00 19.70 -13.01
C SER A 215 13.27 18.85 -12.87
N GLY A 216 13.28 17.61 -13.37
CA GLY A 216 14.38 16.66 -13.12
C GLY A 216 14.31 16.10 -11.70
N ARG A 217 14.64 14.81 -11.56
CA ARG A 217 14.66 13.96 -10.34
C ARG A 217 13.81 14.48 -9.18
N ALA A 218 12.64 13.88 -8.98
CA ALA A 218 11.70 14.14 -7.89
C ALA A 218 12.32 14.84 -6.66
N GLY A 219 12.22 16.18 -6.62
CA GLY A 219 12.61 17.03 -5.49
C GLY A 219 11.53 17.15 -4.42
N GLN A 220 10.46 16.37 -4.51
CA GLN A 220 9.49 16.25 -3.43
C GLN A 220 9.93 15.11 -2.50
N SER A 221 10.16 15.47 -1.25
CA SER A 221 10.25 14.55 -0.13
C SER A 221 8.92 13.77 -0.09
N TRP A 222 8.87 12.57 -0.68
CA TRP A 222 7.71 11.67 -0.59
C TRP A 222 7.46 11.21 0.85
N SER A 223 8.43 11.42 1.73
CA SER A 223 8.23 11.36 3.19
C SER A 223 7.30 12.42 3.74
N ALA A 224 6.99 13.47 2.96
CA ALA A 224 6.16 14.55 3.44
C ALA A 224 4.67 14.19 3.49
N THR A 225 4.14 13.26 2.67
CA THR A 225 2.68 13.00 2.62
C THR A 225 2.30 11.58 3.00
N ARG A 226 1.16 11.44 3.69
CA ARG A 226 0.58 10.15 4.08
C ARG A 226 -0.92 10.14 3.81
N ILE A 227 -1.44 8.95 3.52
CA ILE A 227 -2.86 8.74 3.25
C ILE A 227 -3.55 8.30 4.54
N PHE A 228 -4.62 8.99 4.91
CA PHE A 228 -5.46 8.70 6.07
C PHE A 228 -6.91 8.48 5.65
N ALA A 229 -7.55 7.51 6.28
CA ALA A 229 -8.99 7.32 6.22
C ALA A 229 -9.64 7.99 7.43
N VAL A 230 -10.39 9.06 7.21
CA VAL A 230 -11.21 9.70 8.25
C VAL A 230 -12.64 9.19 8.12
N SER A 231 -13.14 8.56 9.19
CA SER A 231 -14.47 7.94 9.18
C SER A 231 -15.22 8.24 10.48
N GLY A 232 -16.41 7.67 10.65
CA GLY A 232 -17.25 7.92 11.81
C GLY A 232 -18.00 9.26 11.73
N PRO A 233 -18.32 9.89 12.87
CA PRO A 233 -19.25 11.01 12.94
C PRO A 233 -18.59 12.36 12.62
N VAL A 234 -17.97 12.48 11.44
CA VAL A 234 -17.43 13.74 10.89
C VAL A 234 -18.29 14.28 9.74
N ASN A 235 -18.24 15.59 9.50
CA ASN A 235 -19.03 16.22 8.44
C ASN A 235 -18.56 15.81 7.04
N ARG A 236 -17.25 15.59 6.85
CA ARG A 236 -16.66 15.15 5.58
C ARG A 236 -15.81 13.89 5.78
N PRO A 237 -16.43 12.69 5.90
CA PRO A 237 -15.69 11.44 5.93
C PRO A 237 -15.09 11.14 4.56
N GLY A 238 -13.93 10.50 4.52
CA GLY A 238 -13.26 10.16 3.27
C GLY A 238 -11.81 9.74 3.46
N ILE A 239 -11.12 9.59 2.33
CA ILE A 239 -9.68 9.37 2.28
C ILE A 239 -9.00 10.67 1.91
N VAL A 240 -7.98 11.04 2.65
CA VAL A 240 -7.22 12.28 2.44
C VAL A 240 -5.74 11.98 2.45
N GLU A 241 -5.02 12.61 1.55
CA GLU A 241 -3.56 12.64 1.53
C GLU A 241 -3.13 14.00 2.08
N VAL A 242 -2.42 13.98 3.20
CA VAL A 242 -1.99 15.19 3.92
C VAL A 242 -0.53 15.07 4.30
N GLU A 243 0.10 16.20 4.59
CA GLU A 243 1.49 16.19 5.03
C GLU A 243 1.65 15.53 6.42
N SER A 244 2.78 14.87 6.70
CA SER A 244 3.02 14.06 7.90
C SER A 244 3.00 14.90 9.18
N HIS A 245 3.36 16.18 9.07
CA HIS A 245 3.40 17.12 10.17
C HIS A 245 2.02 17.69 10.54
N VAL A 246 1.00 17.49 9.69
CA VAL A 246 -0.39 17.87 10.00
C VAL A 246 -0.81 17.20 11.30
N THR A 247 -1.52 17.93 12.15
CA THR A 247 -2.02 17.49 13.46
C THR A 247 -3.35 16.75 13.34
N LEU A 248 -3.70 15.96 14.38
CA LEU A 248 -5.04 15.37 14.47
C LEU A 248 -6.14 16.44 14.46
N ARG A 249 -5.88 17.61 15.04
CA ARG A 249 -6.81 18.74 15.07
C ARG A 249 -7.10 19.23 13.66
N GLU A 250 -6.07 19.54 12.88
CA GLU A 250 -6.20 20.01 11.50
C GLU A 250 -6.92 18.94 10.65
N LEU A 251 -6.53 17.67 10.78
CA LEU A 251 -7.19 16.58 10.07
C LEU A 251 -8.70 16.47 10.40
N LEU A 252 -9.08 16.57 11.67
CA LEU A 252 -10.48 16.40 12.08
C LEU A 252 -11.34 17.65 11.86
N PHE A 253 -10.83 18.83 12.20
CA PHE A 253 -11.63 20.06 12.23
C PHE A 253 -11.52 20.89 10.96
N GLU A 254 -10.36 20.87 10.29
CA GLU A 254 -10.17 21.63 9.05
C GLU A 254 -10.49 20.78 7.83
N VAL A 255 -9.87 19.59 7.73
CA VAL A 255 -10.05 18.69 6.57
C VAL A 255 -11.40 17.98 6.62
N ALA A 256 -11.72 17.29 7.72
CA ALA A 256 -12.97 16.57 7.87
C ALA A 256 -14.17 17.46 8.31
N ALA A 257 -13.94 18.77 8.43
CA ALA A 257 -14.92 19.80 8.78
C ALA A 257 -15.63 19.57 10.13
N GLY A 258 -14.94 18.98 11.10
CA GLY A 258 -15.42 18.78 12.47
C GLY A 258 -16.44 17.65 12.60
N LEU A 259 -16.96 17.50 13.83
CA LEU A 259 -17.92 16.45 14.17
C LEU A 259 -19.32 16.78 13.64
N ARG A 260 -20.06 15.74 13.24
CA ARG A 260 -21.48 15.85 12.89
C ARG A 260 -22.28 16.38 14.07
N ASP A 261 -23.29 17.19 13.75
CA ASP A 261 -24.23 17.78 14.70
C ASP A 261 -23.55 18.69 15.75
N GLY A 262 -22.31 19.14 15.53
CA GLY A 262 -21.59 20.04 16.43
C GLY A 262 -21.28 19.46 17.81
N ARG A 263 -21.27 18.13 17.94
CA ARG A 263 -21.05 17.43 19.23
C ARG A 263 -19.60 17.57 19.70
N THR A 264 -19.39 17.36 21.00
CA THR A 264 -18.06 17.37 21.62
C THR A 264 -17.31 16.06 21.37
N LEU A 265 -15.99 16.16 21.24
CA LEU A 265 -15.10 15.02 21.08
C LEU A 265 -14.76 14.40 22.44
N LYS A 266 -14.97 13.08 22.57
CA LYS A 266 -14.59 12.29 23.74
C LYS A 266 -13.22 11.62 23.57
N GLY A 267 -12.85 11.31 22.35
CA GLY A 267 -11.56 10.71 22.01
C GLY A 267 -11.46 10.38 20.53
N VAL A 268 -10.31 9.84 20.12
CA VAL A 268 -10.03 9.45 18.74
C VAL A 268 -9.47 8.05 18.72
N LEU A 269 -10.11 7.14 18.02
CA LEU A 269 -9.54 5.83 17.74
C LEU A 269 -8.59 5.95 16.54
N ALA A 270 -7.29 5.85 16.82
CA ALA A 270 -6.20 5.96 15.85
C ALA A 270 -5.72 4.55 15.46
N ALA A 271 -5.62 4.26 14.16
CA ALA A 271 -5.32 2.95 13.57
C ALA A 271 -6.52 1.97 13.51
N GLY A 272 -7.75 2.48 13.47
CA GLY A 272 -8.96 1.65 13.39
C GLY A 272 -9.19 0.78 14.64
N PRO A 273 -10.00 -0.29 14.57
CA PRO A 273 -10.44 -1.10 15.73
C PRO A 273 -9.32 -1.74 16.56
N SER A 274 -8.18 -2.04 15.93
CA SER A 274 -6.99 -2.59 16.60
C SER A 274 -6.06 -1.53 17.18
N GLY A 275 -6.44 -0.26 17.02
CA GLY A 275 -5.65 0.89 17.36
C GLY A 275 -5.82 1.38 18.79
N SER A 276 -5.09 2.45 19.14
CA SER A 276 -5.18 3.08 20.46
C SER A 276 -6.27 4.15 20.48
N MET A 277 -6.98 4.23 21.61
CA MET A 277 -7.85 5.36 21.90
C MET A 277 -6.98 6.52 22.40
N LEU A 278 -6.99 7.62 21.67
CA LEU A 278 -6.30 8.85 22.01
C LEU A 278 -7.27 9.80 22.70
N PRO A 279 -6.88 10.41 23.82
CA PRO A 279 -7.73 11.37 24.49
C PRO A 279 -7.66 12.73 23.77
N PRO A 280 -8.63 13.64 23.97
CA PRO A 280 -8.72 14.91 23.25
C PRO A 280 -7.47 15.81 23.36
N GLU A 281 -6.67 15.65 24.41
CA GLU A 281 -5.41 16.39 24.60
C GLU A 281 -4.35 15.99 23.57
N SER A 282 -4.52 14.86 22.88
CA SER A 282 -3.64 14.42 21.79
C SER A 282 -3.92 15.10 20.45
N LEU A 283 -4.94 15.97 20.36
CA LEU A 283 -5.32 16.62 19.10
C LEU A 283 -4.19 17.45 18.48
N ASP A 284 -3.33 18.04 19.29
CA ASP A 284 -2.23 18.90 18.81
C ASP A 284 -0.96 18.11 18.47
N ARG A 285 -1.00 16.77 18.58
CA ARG A 285 0.09 15.92 18.11
C ARG A 285 0.05 15.79 16.59
N SER A 286 1.22 15.89 15.96
CA SER A 286 1.38 15.60 14.54
C SER A 286 1.04 14.14 14.24
N LEU A 287 0.55 13.88 13.04
CA LEU A 287 0.23 12.54 12.58
C LEU A 287 1.48 11.65 12.53
N GLU A 288 2.63 12.21 12.18
CA GLU A 288 3.94 11.56 12.27
C GLU A 288 4.27 11.10 13.70
N ALA A 289 4.05 11.96 14.71
CA ALA A 289 4.29 11.61 16.12
C ALA A 289 3.32 10.55 16.67
N LEU A 290 2.27 10.22 15.92
CA LEU A 290 1.26 9.21 16.23
C LEU A 290 1.43 7.94 15.37
N ALA A 291 2.36 7.97 14.40
CA ALA A 291 2.46 7.00 13.33
C ALA A 291 3.32 5.78 13.70
N THR A 292 2.76 4.88 14.51
CA THR A 292 2.98 3.44 14.27
C THR A 292 1.64 2.82 13.88
N GLY A 293 1.41 2.66 12.57
CA GLY A 293 0.22 2.00 12.03
C GLY A 293 -1.07 2.83 11.95
N THR A 294 -1.07 4.07 12.43
CA THR A 294 -2.22 5.00 12.35
C THR A 294 -2.51 5.42 10.91
N ARG A 295 -3.41 4.70 10.24
CA ARG A 295 -3.92 5.01 8.88
C ARG A 295 -5.42 5.30 8.86
N GLY A 296 -6.09 5.07 9.99
CA GLY A 296 -7.52 5.25 10.17
C GLY A 296 -7.77 6.11 11.39
N VAL A 297 -8.61 7.13 11.23
CA VAL A 297 -8.96 8.09 12.27
C VAL A 297 -10.48 8.07 12.43
N ILE A 298 -10.94 7.66 13.61
CA ILE A 298 -12.36 7.57 13.95
C ILE A 298 -12.60 8.38 15.22
N PRO A 299 -13.17 9.59 15.15
CA PRO A 299 -13.51 10.32 16.36
C PRO A 299 -14.71 9.67 17.06
N ILE A 300 -14.67 9.73 18.38
CA ILE A 300 -15.73 9.27 19.27
C ILE A 300 -16.39 10.51 19.88
N ARG A 301 -17.71 10.61 19.76
CA ARG A 301 -18.47 11.74 20.34
C ARG A 301 -18.72 11.49 21.82
N ASP A 302 -18.95 12.57 22.55
CA ASP A 302 -19.47 12.45 23.90
C ASP A 302 -20.93 11.95 23.90
N GLY A 303 -21.20 11.01 24.80
CA GLY A 303 -22.46 10.26 24.89
C GLY A 303 -22.60 9.05 23.94
N ASP A 304 -21.60 8.75 23.10
CA ASP A 304 -21.44 7.45 22.41
C ASP A 304 -20.62 6.47 23.30
#